data_AF-A0A6V7KQJ2-F1
#
_entry.id   AF-A0A6V7KQJ2-F1
#
_cell.length_a   1.000
_cell.length_b   1.000
_cell.length_c   1.000
_cell.angle_alpha   90.00
_cell.angle_beta   90.00
_cell.angle_gamma   90.00
#
_symmetry.space_group_name_H-M   'P 1'
#
loop_
_entity.id
_entity.type
_entity.pdbx_description
1 polymer ?
#
loop_
_entity_poly.entity_id
_entity_poly.type
_entity_poly.pdbx_seq_one_letter_code
_entity_poly.pdbx_strand_id
1 'polypeptide(L)'
;VKAPWLKTFFYGDLDTYIIPGVDGTCTLGGSRNFDSNRIDICPYETKGIRERCENLLPSLRNAETIENLVGLRPHRDGGVRVEVEMISGKSHKTT
;
A
#
# COMPACT_ATOMS: atom_id res chain seq x y z
N VAL A 1 9.39 7.32 3.18
CA VAL A 1 10.51 8.30 3.16
C VAL A 1 10.04 9.63 3.73
N LYS A 2 10.95 10.49 4.18
CA LYS A 2 10.63 11.86 4.61
C LYS A 2 10.65 12.79 3.40
N ALA A 3 9.50 13.38 3.05
CA ALA A 3 9.36 14.24 1.89
C ALA A 3 8.27 15.32 2.11
N PRO A 4 8.44 16.23 3.08
CA PRO A 4 7.39 17.17 3.50
C PRO A 4 6.95 18.17 2.41
N TRP A 5 7.80 18.34 1.38
CA TRP A 5 7.52 19.18 0.22
C TRP A 5 6.52 18.56 -0.77
N LEU A 6 6.29 17.25 -0.71
CA LEU A 6 5.36 16.58 -1.61
C LEU A 6 3.91 16.76 -1.15
N LYS A 7 3.07 17.27 -2.05
CA LYS A 7 1.62 17.46 -1.87
C LYS A 7 0.80 16.78 -2.98
N THR A 8 1.47 16.36 -4.05
CA THR A 8 0.85 15.74 -5.23
C THR A 8 1.11 14.24 -5.21
N PHE A 9 0.08 13.46 -5.52
CA PHE A 9 0.19 12.02 -5.75
C PHE A 9 0.67 11.74 -7.18
N PHE A 10 1.49 10.69 -7.34
CA PHE A 10 1.93 10.21 -8.66
C PHE A 10 1.65 8.71 -8.81
N TYR A 11 1.18 8.33 -9.98
CA TYR A 11 1.03 6.94 -10.42
C TYR A 11 1.69 6.79 -11.79
N GLY A 12 2.52 5.78 -11.94
CA GLY A 12 3.23 5.49 -13.18
C GLY A 12 3.23 4.00 -13.51
N ASP A 13 4.06 3.63 -14.48
CA ASP A 13 4.19 2.25 -14.93
C ASP A 13 4.79 1.33 -13.86
N LEU A 14 4.69 0.01 -14.08
CA LEU A 14 5.30 -1.03 -13.24
C LEU A 14 4.87 -0.95 -11.76
N ASP A 15 3.58 -0.71 -11.53
CA ASP A 15 2.96 -0.52 -10.21
C ASP A 15 3.65 0.58 -9.37
N THR A 16 4.26 1.59 -10.01
CA THR A 16 4.99 2.66 -9.31
C THR A 16 4.01 3.71 -8.80
N TYR A 17 4.09 4.02 -7.50
CA TYR A 17 3.29 5.08 -6.87
C TYR A 17 4.08 5.88 -5.83
N ILE A 18 3.74 7.16 -5.73
CA ILE A 18 4.27 8.11 -4.75
C ILE A 18 3.08 8.77 -4.08
N ILE A 19 2.80 8.40 -2.82
CA ILE A 19 1.63 8.88 -2.05
C ILE A 19 2.13 9.72 -0.87
N PRO A 20 1.92 11.05 -0.87
CA PRO A 20 2.22 11.89 0.28
C PRO A 20 1.34 11.54 1.49
N GLY A 21 1.96 11.41 2.65
CA GLY A 21 1.31 11.26 3.94
C GLY A 21 0.97 12.62 4.58
N VAL A 22 0.14 12.60 5.62
CA VAL A 22 -0.34 13.81 6.31
C VAL A 22 0.70 14.50 7.20
N ASP A 23 1.74 13.77 7.61
CA ASP A 23 2.78 14.16 8.56
C ASP A 23 4.11 14.52 7.88
N GLY A 24 4.07 14.83 6.57
CA GLY A 24 5.26 15.12 5.78
C GLY A 24 6.09 13.88 5.41
N THR A 25 5.57 12.69 5.68
CA THR A 25 6.08 11.44 5.11
C THR A 25 5.53 11.22 3.70
N CYS A 26 6.13 10.28 2.98
CA CYS A 26 5.65 9.84 1.69
C CYS A 26 5.88 8.33 1.54
N THR A 27 4.86 7.62 1.07
CA THR A 27 4.95 6.21 0.71
C THR A 27 5.44 6.09 -0.73
N LEU A 28 6.50 5.32 -0.92
CA LEU A 28 6.99 4.91 -2.24
C LEU A 28 6.60 3.45 -2.44
N GLY A 29 6.05 3.13 -3.60
CA GLY A 29 5.74 1.77 -3.96
C GLY A 29 5.76 1.57 -5.47
N GLY A 30 5.41 0.40 -5.96
CA GLY A 30 5.06 -0.80 -5.19
C GLY A 30 5.49 -2.08 -5.87
N SER A 31 4.90 -3.18 -5.41
CA SER A 31 5.04 -4.52 -5.95
C SER A 31 3.70 -5.24 -5.91
N ARG A 32 3.49 -6.19 -6.83
CA ARG A 32 2.26 -7.00 -6.92
C ARG A 32 2.64 -8.44 -7.28
N ASN A 33 2.97 -9.21 -6.25
CA ASN A 33 3.43 -10.57 -6.41
C ASN A 33 2.28 -11.52 -6.10
N PHE A 34 1.56 -11.95 -7.14
CA PHE A 34 0.45 -12.89 -6.99
C PHE A 34 0.94 -14.21 -6.37
N ASP A 35 0.12 -14.80 -5.48
CA ASP A 35 0.41 -16.05 -4.78
C ASP A 35 1.65 -16.05 -3.87
N SER A 36 2.21 -14.86 -3.56
CA SER A 36 3.31 -14.73 -2.61
C SER A 36 2.80 -14.49 -1.19
N ASN A 37 3.20 -15.36 -0.26
CA ASN A 37 2.92 -15.21 1.18
C ASN A 37 4.14 -14.69 1.98
N ARG A 38 5.15 -14.14 1.29
CA ARG A 38 6.39 -13.67 1.95
C ARG A 38 6.14 -12.34 2.66
N ILE A 39 6.49 -12.28 3.93
CA ILE A 39 6.41 -11.08 4.79
C ILE A 39 7.78 -10.51 5.15
N ASP A 40 8.86 -11.07 4.58
CA ASP A 40 10.21 -10.55 4.74
C ASP A 40 10.49 -9.43 3.73
N ILE A 41 11.22 -8.41 4.19
CA ILE A 41 11.71 -7.33 3.33
C ILE A 41 12.74 -7.89 2.35
N CYS A 42 12.54 -7.65 1.05
CA CYS A 42 13.48 -8.03 0.00
C CYS A 42 14.33 -6.82 -0.41
N PRO A 43 15.67 -6.84 -0.21
CA PRO A 43 16.54 -5.72 -0.56
C PRO A 43 16.48 -5.32 -2.04
N TYR A 44 16.30 -6.30 -2.94
CA TYR A 44 16.19 -6.06 -4.38
C TYR A 44 14.89 -5.34 -4.75
N GLU A 45 13.76 -5.72 -4.14
CA GLU A 45 12.47 -5.03 -4.34
C GLU A 45 12.51 -3.61 -3.78
N THR A 46 13.05 -3.44 -2.57
CA THR A 46 13.23 -2.12 -1.95
C THR A 46 14.05 -1.19 -2.85
N LYS A 47 15.18 -1.68 -3.38
CA LYS A 47 16.02 -0.92 -4.30
C LYS A 47 15.29 -0.60 -5.61
N GLY A 48 14.60 -1.59 -6.20
CA GLY A 48 13.87 -1.37 -7.45
C GLY A 48 12.73 -0.36 -7.32
N ILE A 49 11.95 -0.41 -6.23
CA ILE A 49 10.90 0.57 -5.94
C ILE A 49 11.51 1.98 -5.79
N ARG A 50 12.61 2.09 -5.04
CA ARG A 50 13.33 3.35 -4.83
C ARG A 50 13.78 3.95 -6.16
N GLU A 51 14.47 3.17 -7.00
CA GLU A 51 14.99 3.62 -8.30
C GLU A 51 13.87 4.09 -9.23
N ARG A 52 12.76 3.35 -9.34
CA ARG A 52 11.62 3.76 -10.17
C ARG A 52 11.00 5.08 -9.68
N CYS A 53 10.82 5.24 -8.37
CA CYS A 53 10.29 6.47 -7.80
C CYS A 53 11.23 7.66 -7.98
N GLU A 54 12.54 7.47 -7.84
CA GLU A 54 13.55 8.52 -8.06
C GLU A 54 13.71 8.90 -9.53
N ASN A 55 13.49 7.97 -10.45
CA ASN A 55 13.43 8.27 -11.88
C ASN A 55 12.18 9.06 -12.24
N LEU A 56 11.04 8.72 -11.65
CA LEU A 56 9.78 9.44 -11.83
C LEU A 56 9.82 10.84 -11.21
N LEU A 57 10.41 10.96 -10.02
CA LEU A 57 10.49 12.22 -9.28
C LEU A 57 11.89 12.42 -8.66
N PRO A 58 12.83 13.04 -9.40
CA PRO A 58 14.23 13.16 -8.98
C PRO A 58 14.47 13.85 -7.64
N SER A 59 13.55 14.68 -7.15
CA SER A 59 13.63 15.30 -5.82
C SER A 59 13.68 14.28 -4.67
N LEU A 60 13.24 13.05 -4.89
CA LEU A 60 13.25 11.96 -3.90
C LEU A 60 14.64 11.36 -3.63
N ARG A 61 15.64 11.63 -4.48
CA ARG A 61 17.00 11.06 -4.31
C ARG A 61 17.64 11.37 -2.96
N ASN A 62 17.33 12.54 -2.42
CA ASN A 62 17.82 13.00 -1.12
C ASN A 62 16.85 12.73 0.04
N ALA A 63 15.72 12.06 -0.24
CA ALA A 63 14.73 11.76 0.80
C ALA A 63 15.26 10.66 1.74
N GLU A 64 15.15 10.92 3.03
CA GLU A 64 15.53 9.98 4.09
C GLU A 64 14.57 8.78 4.11
N THR A 65 15.11 7.56 4.19
CA THR A 65 14.30 6.36 4.42
C THR A 65 13.87 6.33 5.88
N ILE A 66 12.56 6.22 6.12
CA ILE A 66 12.00 6.09 7.47
C ILE A 66 11.92 4.61 7.84
N GLU A 67 11.29 3.82 6.97
CA GLU A 67 11.10 2.38 7.15
C GLU A 67 10.88 1.72 5.79
N ASN A 68 11.00 0.39 5.77
CA ASN A 68 10.62 -0.47 4.66
C ASN A 68 9.51 -1.40 5.15
N LEU A 69 8.43 -1.50 4.37
CA LEU A 69 7.24 -2.25 4.76
C LEU A 69 6.87 -3.24 3.65
N VAL A 70 6.27 -4.35 4.08
CA VAL A 70 5.65 -5.36 3.22
C VAL A 70 4.30 -5.75 3.81
N GLY A 71 3.34 -6.03 2.95
CA GLY A 71 2.00 -6.41 3.37
C GLY A 71 1.37 -7.36 2.37
N LEU A 72 0.53 -8.26 2.87
CA LEU A 72 -0.26 -9.18 2.06
C LEU A 72 -1.60 -8.50 1.72
N ARG A 73 -1.89 -8.36 0.41
CA ARG A 73 -3.20 -7.88 -0.03
C ARG A 73 -4.20 -9.06 0.05
N PRO A 74 -5.30 -8.95 0.82
CA PRO A 74 -6.30 -10.02 0.87
C PRO A 74 -6.99 -10.13 -0.49
N HIS A 75 -6.61 -11.16 -1.24
CA HIS A 75 -7.18 -11.47 -2.56
C HIS A 75 -8.29 -12.52 -2.42
N ARG A 76 -9.30 -12.44 -3.29
CA ARG A 76 -10.32 -13.47 -3.44
C ARG A 76 -10.66 -13.63 -4.91
N ASP A 77 -10.67 -14.86 -5.39
CA ASP A 77 -11.11 -15.16 -6.76
C ASP A 77 -12.57 -14.74 -6.94
N GLY A 78 -12.85 -14.05 -8.04
CA GLY A 78 -14.16 -13.42 -8.27
C GLY A 78 -14.36 -12.06 -7.58
N GLY A 79 -13.31 -11.45 -7.01
CA GLY A 79 -13.33 -10.06 -6.52
C GLY A 79 -13.91 -9.87 -5.11
N VAL A 80 -14.31 -8.65 -4.76
CA VAL A 80 -14.93 -8.37 -3.45
C VAL A 80 -16.24 -9.15 -3.31
N ARG A 81 -16.50 -9.75 -2.15
CA ARG A 81 -17.79 -10.39 -1.81
C ARG A 81 -18.57 -9.49 -0.86
N VAL A 82 -19.70 -8.98 -1.32
CA VAL A 82 -20.65 -8.21 -0.50
C VAL A 82 -22.02 -8.85 -0.68
N GLU A 83 -22.66 -9.26 0.42
CA GLU A 83 -23.96 -9.92 0.41
C GLU A 83 -24.79 -9.50 1.63
N VAL A 84 -26.12 -9.56 1.50
CA VAL A 84 -27.05 -9.21 2.58
C VAL A 84 -27.15 -10.36 3.57
N GLU A 85 -26.95 -10.08 4.86
CA GLU A 85 -27.25 -11.01 5.95
C GLU A 85 -28.59 -10.64 6.59
N MET A 86 -29.54 -11.59 6.62
CA MET A 86 -30.82 -11.42 7.31
C MET A 86 -30.74 -12.01 8.72
N ILE A 87 -30.64 -11.15 9.75
CA ILE A 87 -30.57 -11.58 11.15
C ILE A 87 -32.00 -11.63 11.73
N SER A 88 -32.49 -12.82 12.08
CA SER A 88 -33.78 -12.96 12.78
C SER A 88 -33.61 -12.70 14.28
N GLY A 89 -34.30 -11.69 14.83
CA GLY A 89 -34.26 -11.39 16.27
C GLY A 89 -35.09 -12.40 17.09
N LYS A 90 -34.49 -13.01 18.13
CA LYS A 90 -35.25 -13.68 19.19
C LYS A 90 -35.88 -12.62 20.10
N SER A 91 -37.17 -12.33 19.90
CA SER A 91 -37.96 -11.57 20.88
C SER A 91 -38.04 -12.39 22.18
N HIS A 92 -37.34 -11.94 23.23
CA HIS A 92 -37.58 -12.44 24.57
C HIS A 92 -38.93 -11.90 25.01
N LYS A 93 -39.98 -12.74 24.98
CA LYS A 93 -41.24 -12.45 25.66
C LYS A 93 -41.00 -12.64 27.16
N THR A 94 -40.82 -11.53 27.87
CA THR A 94 -40.95 -11.48 29.33
C THR A 94 -42.39 -11.86 29.66
N THR A 95 -42.56 -12.97 30.38
CA THR A 95 -43.84 -13.37 30.98
C THR A 95 -43.85 -12.88 32.42
#